data_AF-A0A355GK44-F1
#
_entry.id   AF-A0A355GK44-F1
#
_cell.length_a   1.000
_cell.length_b   1.000
_cell.length_c   1.000
_cell.angle_alpha   90.00
_cell.angle_beta   90.00
_cell.angle_gamma   90.00
#
_symmetry.space_group_name_H-M   'P 1'
#
loop_
_entity.id
_entity.type
_entity.pdbx_description
1 polymer ?
#
loop_
_entity_poly.entity_id
_entity_poly.type
_entity_poly.pdbx_seq_one_letter_code
_entity_poly.pdbx_strand_id
1 'polypeptide(L)'
;MTIQEFQQALSQIVTQFQKADYDARHLLLDLSEKILDLSGQIPASVPAHLRSEWESICSDVNAVQPAFKSHRKTSILFDRQGMGLPGVQTAKALITRIVALSKLIDRLTV
;
A
#
# COMPACT_ATOMS: atom_id res chain seq x y z
N MET A 1 3.50 8.61 16.72
CA MET A 1 2.16 8.22 16.28
C MET A 1 1.62 7.14 17.20
N THR A 2 0.37 7.25 17.62
CA THR A 2 -0.33 6.25 18.44
C THR A 2 -0.90 5.12 17.58
N ILE A 3 -1.33 4.02 18.19
CA ILE A 3 -1.99 2.91 17.46
C ILE A 3 -3.30 3.35 16.81
N GLN A 4 -4.07 4.23 17.48
CA GLN A 4 -5.34 4.74 16.96
C GLN A 4 -5.14 5.65 15.75
N GLU A 5 -4.13 6.53 15.79
CA GLU A 5 -3.76 7.36 14.64
C GLU A 5 -3.33 6.48 13.45
N PHE A 6 -2.58 5.40 13.71
CA PHE A 6 -2.15 4.46 12.66
C PHE A 6 -3.29 3.67 12.05
N GLN A 7 -4.18 3.16 12.88
CA GLN A 7 -5.41 2.51 12.42
C GLN A 7 -6.24 3.47 11.56
N GLN A 8 -6.44 4.71 12.01
CA GLN A 8 -7.21 5.69 11.27
C GLN A 8 -6.58 6.02 9.92
N ALA A 9 -5.27 6.27 9.88
CA ALA A 9 -4.57 6.58 8.63
C ALA A 9 -4.60 5.39 7.65
N LEU A 10 -4.39 4.17 8.15
CA LEU A 10 -4.44 2.94 7.34
C LEU A 10 -5.86 2.65 6.83
N SER A 11 -6.88 2.86 7.67
CA SER A 11 -8.29 2.73 7.30
C SER A 11 -8.72 3.72 6.21
N GLN A 12 -8.20 4.95 6.23
CA GLN A 12 -8.44 5.92 5.15
C GLN A 12 -7.86 5.46 3.81
N ILE A 13 -6.67 4.84 3.82
CA ILE A 13 -6.05 4.26 2.61
C ILE A 13 -6.92 3.09 2.10
N VAL A 14 -7.28 2.17 2.98
CA VAL A 14 -8.14 1.00 2.64
C VAL A 14 -9.50 1.42 2.10
N THR A 15 -10.12 2.44 2.69
CA THR A 15 -11.40 2.97 2.21
C THR A 15 -11.29 3.53 0.79
N GLN A 16 -10.19 4.22 0.46
CA GLN A 16 -9.95 4.70 -0.90
C GLN A 16 -9.72 3.54 -1.87
N PHE A 17 -9.05 2.47 -1.45
CA PHE A 17 -8.92 1.27 -2.27
C PHE A 17 -10.26 0.61 -2.60
N GLN A 18 -11.19 0.58 -1.65
CA GLN A 18 -12.49 -0.08 -1.81
C GLN A 18 -13.51 0.74 -2.58
N LYS A 19 -13.40 2.08 -2.54
CA LYS A 19 -14.32 2.99 -3.24
C LYS A 19 -13.95 3.25 -4.69
N ALA A 20 -12.69 3.02 -5.06
CA ALA A 20 -12.20 3.28 -6.40
C ALA A 20 -12.68 2.21 -7.39
N ASP A 21 -13.31 2.64 -8.47
CA ASP A 21 -13.76 1.77 -9.57
C ASP A 21 -12.90 2.01 -10.82
N TYR A 22 -11.58 1.85 -10.67
CA TYR A 22 -10.64 1.92 -11.79
C TYR A 22 -9.39 1.08 -11.54
N ASP A 23 -8.50 1.04 -12.52
CA ASP A 23 -7.34 0.15 -12.58
C ASP A 23 -6.46 0.20 -11.30
N ALA A 24 -6.21 -0.98 -10.73
CA ALA A 24 -5.48 -1.18 -9.47
C ALA A 24 -4.06 -0.58 -9.46
N ARG A 25 -3.39 -0.49 -10.62
CA ARG A 25 -2.04 0.09 -10.71
C ARG A 25 -2.08 1.58 -10.46
N HIS A 26 -3.04 2.26 -11.07
CA HIS A 26 -3.22 3.69 -10.88
C HIS A 26 -3.58 3.98 -9.43
N LEU A 27 -4.52 3.21 -8.90
CA LEU A 27 -4.98 3.32 -7.53
C LEU A 27 -3.86 3.11 -6.48
N LEU A 28 -2.99 2.11 -6.69
CA LEU A 28 -1.83 1.90 -5.83
C LEU A 28 -0.87 3.11 -5.89
N LEU A 29 -0.58 3.63 -7.08
CA LEU A 29 0.31 4.79 -7.25
C LEU A 29 -0.30 6.11 -6.76
N ASP A 30 -1.63 6.24 -6.74
CA ASP A 30 -2.32 7.41 -6.17
C ASP A 30 -2.12 7.50 -4.64
N LEU A 31 -1.98 6.34 -4.00
CA LEU A 31 -1.91 6.23 -2.54
C LEU A 31 -0.50 5.90 -2.06
N SER A 32 0.46 5.68 -2.96
CA SER A 32 1.81 5.27 -2.59
C SER A 32 2.54 6.30 -1.74
N GLU A 33 2.35 7.60 -2.00
CA GLU A 33 2.93 8.65 -1.18
C GLU A 33 2.42 8.57 0.26
N LYS A 34 1.11 8.44 0.46
CA LYS A 34 0.52 8.27 1.80
C LYS A 34 1.02 7.00 2.49
N ILE A 35 1.20 5.91 1.74
CA ILE A 35 1.73 4.64 2.27
C ILE A 35 3.19 4.83 2.72
N LEU A 36 4.02 5.44 1.89
CA LEU A 36 5.44 5.66 2.18
C LEU A 36 5.64 6.68 3.29
N ASP A 37 4.81 7.71 3.40
CA ASP A 37 4.83 8.65 4.52
C ASP A 37 4.55 7.93 5.86
N LEU A 38 3.65 6.92 5.84
CA LEU A 38 3.34 6.10 7.01
C LEU A 38 4.39 5.05 7.34
N SER A 39 5.35 4.77 6.44
CA SER A 39 6.35 3.70 6.62
C SER A 39 7.14 3.83 7.93
N GLY A 40 7.59 5.06 8.26
CA GLY A 40 8.34 5.35 9.48
C GLY A 40 7.47 5.65 10.71
N GLN A 41 6.15 5.54 10.59
CA GLN A 41 5.22 5.97 11.63
C GLN A 41 4.49 4.80 12.32
N ILE A 42 4.86 3.56 11.99
CA ILE A 42 4.27 2.38 12.62
C ILE A 42 4.59 2.34 14.13
N PRO A 43 3.58 2.26 15.03
CA PRO A 43 3.82 2.31 16.46
C PRO A 43 4.55 1.06 17.00
N ALA A 44 5.38 1.25 18.03
CA ALA A 44 6.09 0.16 18.69
C ALA A 44 5.16 -0.87 19.36
N SER A 45 3.90 -0.50 19.65
CA SER A 45 2.87 -1.38 20.19
C SER A 45 2.36 -2.43 19.19
N VAL A 46 2.61 -2.25 17.89
CA VAL A 46 2.25 -3.23 16.87
C VAL A 46 3.20 -4.45 16.98
N PRO A 47 2.67 -5.69 17.00
CA PRO A 47 3.47 -6.91 17.03
C PRO A 47 4.52 -6.96 15.92
N ALA A 48 5.70 -7.49 16.24
CA ALA A 48 6.86 -7.47 15.34
C ALA A 48 6.56 -8.06 13.95
N HIS A 49 5.82 -9.16 13.87
CA HIS A 49 5.46 -9.79 12.60
C HIS A 49 4.59 -8.89 11.70
N LEU A 50 3.69 -8.08 12.27
CA LEU A 50 2.87 -7.12 11.51
C LEU A 50 3.69 -5.90 11.09
N ARG A 51 4.67 -5.49 11.91
CA ARG A 51 5.60 -4.41 11.54
C ARG A 51 6.49 -4.83 10.37
N SER A 52 7.07 -6.02 10.43
CA SER A 52 7.88 -6.56 9.33
C SER A 52 7.07 -6.71 8.04
N GLU A 53 5.79 -7.10 8.13
CA GLU A 53 4.91 -7.12 6.96
C GLU A 53 4.65 -5.70 6.41
N TRP A 54 4.42 -4.71 7.28
CA TRP A 54 4.27 -3.32 6.86
C TRP A 54 5.52 -2.77 6.17
N GLU A 55 6.69 -3.02 6.74
CA GLU A 55 7.98 -2.63 6.17
C GLU A 55 8.21 -3.30 4.81
N SER A 56 7.88 -4.58 4.68
CA SER A 56 7.94 -5.31 3.41
C SER A 56 7.01 -4.68 2.36
N ILE A 57 5.76 -4.38 2.74
CA ILE A 57 4.81 -3.69 1.86
C ILE A 57 5.38 -2.34 1.41
N CYS A 58 5.92 -1.54 2.34
CA CYS A 58 6.49 -0.24 2.02
C CYS A 58 7.68 -0.36 1.05
N SER A 59 8.55 -1.34 1.25
CA SER A 59 9.65 -1.64 0.33
C SER A 59 9.14 -1.97 -1.08
N ASP A 60 8.14 -2.83 -1.18
CA ASP A 60 7.57 -3.23 -2.47
C ASP A 60 6.85 -2.06 -3.17
N VAL A 61 6.13 -1.23 -2.40
CA VAL A 61 5.49 0.00 -2.89
C VAL A 61 6.53 1.01 -3.40
N ASN A 62 7.66 1.12 -2.70
CA ASN A 62 8.76 1.98 -3.12
C ASN A 62 9.40 1.46 -4.43
N ALA A 63 9.61 0.15 -4.54
CA ALA A 63 10.20 -0.49 -5.73
C ALA A 63 9.35 -0.31 -6.99
N VAL A 64 8.04 -0.14 -6.85
CA VAL A 64 7.12 0.06 -7.99
C VAL A 64 6.84 1.53 -8.29
N GLN A 65 7.48 2.49 -7.62
CA GLN A 65 7.30 3.91 -7.91
C GLN A 65 7.72 4.24 -9.36
N PRO A 66 7.00 5.15 -10.04
CA PRO A 66 7.49 5.70 -11.29
C PRO A 66 8.74 6.55 -11.05
N ALA A 67 9.61 6.67 -12.06
CA ALA A 67 10.79 7.53 -11.99
C ALA A 67 10.42 9.00 -11.71
N PHE A 68 9.25 9.42 -12.20
CA PHE A 68 8.67 10.73 -11.90
C PHE A 68 7.18 10.59 -11.60
N LYS A 69 6.67 11.25 -10.56
CA LYS A 69 5.25 11.18 -10.15
C LYS A 69 4.27 11.52 -11.29
N SER A 70 4.62 12.50 -12.13
CA SER A 70 3.83 12.90 -13.30
C SER A 70 3.83 11.86 -14.43
N HIS A 71 4.78 10.92 -14.43
CA HIS A 71 4.98 9.94 -15.49
C HIS A 71 4.71 8.51 -15.01
N ARG A 72 3.48 8.23 -14.57
CA ARG A 72 3.08 6.91 -14.02
C ARG A 72 3.47 5.72 -14.87
N LYS A 73 3.42 5.85 -16.21
CA LYS A 73 3.79 4.80 -17.15
C LYS A 73 5.26 4.37 -17.08
N THR A 74 6.11 5.10 -16.36
CA THR A 74 7.51 4.72 -16.08
C THR A 74 7.64 3.74 -14.92
N SER A 75 6.57 3.53 -14.15
CA SER A 75 6.54 2.46 -13.14
C SER A 75 6.59 1.09 -13.83
N ILE A 76 7.28 0.15 -13.20
CA ILE A 76 7.34 -1.25 -13.64
C ILE A 76 5.95 -1.91 -13.74
N LEU A 77 4.92 -1.34 -13.08
CA LEU A 77 3.54 -1.80 -13.18
C LEU A 77 2.94 -1.61 -14.60
N PHE A 78 3.56 -0.78 -15.44
CA PHE A 78 3.14 -0.50 -16.80
C PHE A 78 4.09 -1.08 -17.86
N ASP A 79 5.05 -1.93 -17.45
CA ASP A 79 5.97 -2.54 -18.41
C ASP A 79 5.20 -3.36 -19.47
N ARG A 80 5.63 -3.19 -20.72
CA ARG A 80 4.93 -3.62 -21.93
C ARG A 80 5.18 -5.09 -22.26
N GLN A 81 6.17 -5.74 -21.63
CA GLN A 81 6.54 -7.12 -21.96
C GLN A 81 5.46 -8.17 -21.66
N GLY A 82 4.44 -7.85 -20.83
CA GLY A 82 3.39 -8.80 -20.42
C GLY A 82 1.94 -8.33 -20.66
N MET A 83 1.68 -7.44 -21.63
CA MET A 83 0.36 -6.82 -21.86
C MET A 83 -0.24 -6.09 -20.64
N GLY A 84 0.58 -5.77 -19.63
CA GLY A 84 0.17 -5.10 -18.39
C GLY A 84 -0.50 -5.99 -17.34
N LEU A 85 -0.80 -7.26 -17.64
CA LEU A 85 -1.45 -8.18 -16.69
C LEU A 85 -0.57 -8.45 -15.44
N PRO A 86 0.74 -8.70 -15.56
CA PRO A 86 1.60 -8.89 -14.39
C PRO A 86 1.60 -7.66 -13.46
N GLY A 87 1.68 -6.45 -14.02
CA GLY A 87 1.64 -5.22 -13.23
C GLY A 87 0.31 -5.02 -12.51
N VAL A 88 -0.81 -5.35 -13.15
CA VAL A 88 -2.13 -5.33 -12.49
C VAL A 88 -2.19 -6.32 -11.33
N GLN A 89 -1.65 -7.53 -11.49
CA GLN A 89 -1.63 -8.53 -10.43
C GLN A 89 -0.73 -8.12 -9.27
N THR A 90 0.45 -7.56 -9.54
CA THR A 90 1.33 -7.00 -8.51
C THR A 90 0.62 -5.91 -7.71
N ALA A 91 -0.06 -4.99 -8.39
CA ALA A 91 -0.80 -3.93 -7.72
C ALA A 91 -1.94 -4.48 -6.85
N LYS A 92 -2.72 -5.43 -7.38
CA LYS A 92 -3.79 -6.11 -6.61
C LYS A 92 -3.25 -6.86 -5.40
N ALA A 93 -2.11 -7.54 -5.53
CA ALA A 93 -1.48 -8.26 -4.44
C ALA A 93 -1.06 -7.30 -3.31
N LEU A 94 -0.42 -6.18 -3.64
CA LEU A 94 -0.04 -5.16 -2.67
C LEU A 94 -1.24 -4.54 -1.98
N ILE A 95 -2.28 -4.16 -2.72
CA ILE A 95 -3.54 -3.65 -2.15
C ILE A 95 -4.15 -4.69 -1.20
N THR A 96 -4.19 -5.95 -1.60
CA THR A 96 -4.75 -7.03 -0.78
C THR A 96 -3.98 -7.21 0.52
N ARG A 97 -2.64 -7.17 0.48
CA ARG A 97 -1.78 -7.22 1.67
C ARG A 97 -2.04 -6.04 2.61
N ILE A 98 -2.15 -4.82 2.09
CA ILE A 98 -2.48 -3.62 2.89
C ILE A 98 -3.85 -3.77 3.57
N VAL A 99 -4.86 -4.21 2.83
CA VAL A 99 -6.22 -4.44 3.38
C VAL A 99 -6.21 -5.52 4.46
N ALA A 100 -5.49 -6.63 4.24
CA ALA A 100 -5.37 -7.71 5.22
C ALA A 100 -4.66 -7.23 6.49
N LEU A 101 -3.55 -6.51 6.36
CA LEU A 101 -2.79 -5.94 7.46
C LEU A 101 -3.65 -4.97 8.29
N SER A 102 -4.41 -4.09 7.63
CA SER A 102 -5.34 -3.16 8.32
C SER A 102 -6.31 -3.91 9.22
N LYS A 103 -6.95 -4.97 8.71
CA LYS A 103 -7.89 -5.79 9.49
C LYS A 103 -7.24 -6.47 10.69
N LEU A 104 -5.97 -6.83 10.59
CA LEU A 104 -5.23 -7.44 11.71
C LEU A 104 -4.89 -6.40 12.77
N ILE A 105 -4.46 -5.21 12.35
CA ILE A 105 -4.12 -4.12 13.27
C ILE A 105 -5.37 -3.58 13.97
N ASP A 106 -6.51 -3.48 13.29
CA ASP A 106 -7.78 -3.06 13.88
C ASP A 106 -8.23 -3.96 15.04
N ARG A 107 -7.82 -5.25 15.04
CA ARG A 107 -8.13 -6.22 16.10
C ARG A 107 -7.23 -6.10 17.33
N LEU A 108 -6.15 -5.32 17.28
CA LEU A 108 -5.20 -5.18 18.40
C LEU A 108 -5.75 -4.32 19.56
N THR A 109 -6.79 -3.53 19.28
CA THR A 109 -7.42 -2.60 20.23
C THR A 109 -8.83 -3.03 20.64
N VAL A 110 -9.24 -4.25 20.27
CA VAL A 110 -10.50 -4.88 20.70
C VAL A 110 -10.29 -5.60 22.03
#